data_AF-A0A447TV49-F1
#
_entry.id   AF-A0A447TV49-F1
#
_cell.length_a   1.000
_cell.length_b   1.000
_cell.length_c   1.000
_cell.angle_alpha   90.00
_cell.angle_beta   90.00
_cell.angle_gamma   90.00
#
_symmetry.space_group_name_H-M   'P 1'
#
loop_
_entity.id
_entity.type
_entity.pdbx_description
1 polymer ?
#
loop_
_entity_poly.entity_id
_entity_poly.type
_entity_poly.pdbx_seq_one_letter_code
_entity_poly.pdbx_strand_id
1 'polypeptide(L)'
;MPKLRLIGLTLLALSATAVSHAEETRYVSDELNTWVRSGPGDNYRLVGTVNAGEEVTLLQSDANYGQIKDSSGRTAWIPLKELNTTPSLRTRVPDLENQVKTFDR
;
A
#
# COMPACT_ATOMS: atom_id res chain seq x y z
N MET A 1 67.98 3.15 -0.14
CA MET A 1 67.31 1.83 -0.33
C MET A 1 65.95 1.89 0.36
N PRO A 2 64.86 1.49 -0.32
CA PRO A 2 63.49 1.89 -0.01
C PRO A 2 62.80 0.92 0.97
N LYS A 3 61.67 1.34 1.56
CA LYS A 3 60.40 0.58 1.65
C LYS A 3 59.32 1.43 2.33
N LEU A 4 58.75 2.32 1.53
CA LEU A 4 57.47 2.94 1.78
C LEU A 4 56.39 1.85 1.68
N ARG A 5 55.75 1.46 2.79
CA ARG A 5 54.55 0.60 2.74
C ARG A 5 53.33 1.50 2.77
N LEU A 6 52.86 1.81 1.55
CA LEU A 6 51.58 2.42 1.26
C LEU A 6 50.48 1.41 1.65
N ILE A 7 49.96 1.52 2.87
CA ILE A 7 48.86 0.68 3.35
C ILE A 7 47.55 1.39 3.02
N GLY A 8 46.84 0.82 2.04
CA GLY A 8 45.41 0.58 2.18
C GLY A 8 44.49 1.79 2.03
N LEU A 9 44.39 2.30 0.80
CA LEU A 9 43.20 2.91 0.26
C LEU A 9 41.99 1.96 0.43
N THR A 10 41.10 2.19 1.39
CA THR A 10 39.66 1.80 1.34
C THR A 10 38.94 2.16 2.64
N LEU A 11 38.33 3.34 2.71
CA LEU A 11 37.27 3.58 3.70
C LEU A 11 35.97 3.90 2.97
N LEU A 12 35.34 2.79 2.56
CA LEU A 12 33.91 2.54 2.62
C LEU A 12 32.99 3.72 2.25
N ALA A 13 32.78 3.92 0.95
CA ALA A 13 31.62 4.64 0.46
C ALA A 13 30.36 3.87 0.89
N LEU A 14 29.72 4.35 1.95
CA LEU A 14 28.43 3.85 2.41
C LEU A 14 27.36 4.34 1.43
N SER A 15 27.17 3.59 0.35
CA SER A 15 26.10 3.81 -0.61
C SER A 15 24.76 3.66 0.11
N ALA A 16 24.12 4.77 0.44
CA ALA A 16 22.72 4.79 0.84
C ALA A 16 21.89 4.39 -0.39
N THR A 17 21.57 3.11 -0.52
CA THR A 17 20.55 2.65 -1.46
C THR A 17 19.22 3.18 -0.94
N ALA A 18 18.75 4.28 -1.52
CA ALA A 18 17.36 4.67 -1.40
C ALA A 18 16.52 3.54 -1.98
N VAL A 19 15.88 2.75 -1.11
CA VAL A 19 14.93 1.73 -1.53
C VAL A 19 13.71 2.48 -2.04
N SER A 20 13.63 2.65 -3.35
CA SER A 20 12.45 3.19 -4.02
C SER A 20 11.33 2.15 -3.92
N HIS A 21 10.52 2.21 -2.87
CA HIS A 21 9.24 1.49 -2.86
C HIS A 21 8.33 2.18 -3.87
N ALA A 22 7.94 1.44 -4.91
CA ALA A 22 6.94 1.90 -5.85
C ALA A 22 5.64 2.18 -5.09
N GLU A 23 5.12 3.39 -5.23
CA GLU A 23 3.87 3.80 -4.61
C GLU A 23 2.72 3.03 -5.26
N GLU A 24 2.19 2.04 -4.56
CA GLU A 24 1.10 1.21 -5.09
C GLU A 24 -0.25 1.74 -4.60
N THR A 25 -1.01 2.34 -5.52
CA THR A 25 -2.38 2.78 -5.24
C THR A 25 -3.30 1.57 -5.05
N ARG A 26 -4.06 1.58 -3.96
CA ARG A 26 -5.09 0.59 -3.62
C ARG A 26 -6.39 1.30 -3.25
N TYR A 27 -7.49 0.57 -3.31
CA TYR A 27 -8.82 1.05 -2.95
C TYR A 27 -9.36 0.25 -1.79
N VAL A 28 -9.92 0.91 -0.79
CA VAL A 28 -10.63 0.22 0.31
C VAL A 28 -11.93 -0.38 -0.22
N SER A 29 -12.25 -1.59 0.23
CA SER A 29 -13.47 -2.33 -0.11
C SER A 29 -14.74 -1.50 0.11
N ASP A 30 -15.82 -1.87 -0.57
CA ASP A 30 -17.15 -1.21 -0.52
C ASP A 30 -17.88 -1.38 0.83
N GLU A 31 -17.26 -2.01 1.82
CA GLU A 31 -17.84 -2.19 3.14
C GLU A 31 -17.79 -0.90 3.96
N LEU A 32 -18.96 -0.49 4.48
CA LEU A 32 -19.27 0.82 5.08
C LEU A 32 -18.15 1.47 5.90
N ASN A 33 -17.38 0.70 6.67
CA ASN A 33 -16.20 1.18 7.38
C ASN A 33 -15.22 0.03 7.61
N THR A 34 -13.96 0.19 7.22
CA THR A 34 -12.90 -0.76 7.58
C THR A 34 -12.10 -0.25 8.76
N TRP A 35 -11.93 -1.10 9.79
CA TRP A 35 -11.11 -0.77 10.94
C TRP A 35 -9.62 -0.90 10.64
N VAL A 36 -8.86 0.10 11.05
CA VAL A 36 -7.41 0.13 10.91
C VAL A 36 -6.70 0.03 12.25
N ARG A 37 -5.49 -0.53 12.22
CA ARG A 37 -4.69 -0.92 13.38
C ARG A 37 -3.35 -0.18 13.44
N SER A 38 -2.76 -0.19 14.63
CA SER A 38 -1.42 0.39 14.89
C SER A 38 -0.27 -0.48 14.36
N GLY A 39 -0.51 -1.75 14.04
CA GLY A 39 0.50 -2.68 13.54
C GLY A 39 -0.10 -3.86 12.77
N PRO A 40 0.75 -4.72 12.17
CA PRO A 40 0.33 -5.85 11.36
C PRO A 40 -0.16 -7.01 12.23
N GLY A 41 -1.46 -7.07 12.50
CA GLY A 41 -2.05 -8.20 13.22
C GLY A 41 -3.20 -7.85 14.15
N ASP A 42 -3.98 -8.85 14.53
CA ASP A 42 -5.15 -8.67 15.39
C ASP A 42 -4.82 -8.26 16.83
N ASN A 43 -3.58 -8.51 17.27
CA ASN A 43 -3.09 -8.12 18.59
C ASN A 43 -2.81 -6.62 18.70
N TYR A 44 -2.79 -5.89 17.58
CA TYR A 44 -2.57 -4.45 17.59
C TYR A 44 -3.88 -3.69 17.79
N ARG A 45 -3.82 -2.64 18.61
CA ARG A 45 -4.97 -1.79 18.93
C ARG A 45 -5.53 -1.13 17.67
N LEU A 46 -6.86 -1.06 17.58
CA LEU A 46 -7.59 -0.27 16.59
C LEU A 46 -7.28 1.22 16.78
N VAL A 47 -6.91 1.90 15.71
CA VAL A 47 -6.53 3.33 15.71
C VAL A 47 -7.52 4.21 14.97
N GLY A 48 -8.49 3.62 14.28
CA GLY A 48 -9.57 4.34 13.61
C GLY A 48 -10.23 3.50 12.54
N THR A 49 -10.91 4.18 11.63
CA THR A 49 -11.53 3.61 10.43
C THR A 49 -11.07 4.34 9.18
N VAL A 50 -11.21 3.67 8.05
CA VAL A 50 -11.06 4.22 6.70
C VAL A 50 -12.35 3.98 5.93
N ASN A 51 -12.72 4.94 5.08
CA ASN A 51 -13.99 4.91 4.37
C ASN A 51 -13.97 3.90 3.22
N ALA A 52 -15.14 3.35 2.91
CA ALA A 52 -15.32 2.49 1.76
C ALA A 52 -14.98 3.22 0.44
N GLY A 53 -14.28 2.54 -0.47
CA GLY A 53 -13.90 3.11 -1.76
C GLY A 53 -12.82 4.20 -1.71
N GLU A 54 -12.29 4.51 -0.53
CA GLU A 54 -11.22 5.48 -0.38
C GLU A 54 -9.95 4.99 -1.08
N GLU A 55 -9.33 5.88 -1.86
CA GLU A 55 -8.02 5.66 -2.46
C GLU A 55 -6.95 5.81 -1.40
N VAL A 56 -6.10 4.79 -1.28
CA VAL A 56 -5.03 4.73 -0.30
C VAL A 56 -3.75 4.25 -0.95
N THR A 57 -2.62 4.76 -0.47
CA THR A 57 -1.30 4.34 -0.92
C THR A 57 -0.84 3.16 -0.06
N LEU A 58 -0.57 2.01 -0.66
CA LEU A 58 0.07 0.89 0.02
C LEU A 58 1.59 1.16 0.12
N LEU A 59 2.10 1.23 1.36
CA LEU A 59 3.51 1.47 1.64
C LEU A 59 4.30 0.16 1.76
N GLN A 60 3.74 -0.80 2.48
CA GLN A 60 4.30 -2.15 2.66
C GLN A 60 3.18 -3.13 3.01
N SER A 61 3.45 -4.42 2.89
CA SER A 61 2.51 -5.47 3.25
C SER A 61 3.22 -6.69 3.83
N ASP A 62 2.52 -7.35 4.74
CA ASP A 62 2.85 -8.67 5.27
C ASP A 62 1.89 -9.72 4.68
N ALA A 63 1.82 -10.91 5.28
CA ALA A 63 0.95 -12.00 4.80
C ALA A 63 -0.55 -11.65 4.81
N ASN A 64 -1.02 -10.92 5.82
CA ASN A 64 -2.46 -10.66 6.04
C ASN A 64 -2.83 -9.18 6.11
N TYR A 65 -1.84 -8.28 6.23
CA TYR A 65 -2.04 -6.86 6.50
C TYR A 65 -1.20 -6.00 5.56
N GLY A 66 -1.76 -4.87 5.13
CA GLY A 66 -1.06 -3.81 4.41
C GLY A 66 -0.95 -2.57 5.27
N GLN A 67 0.22 -1.94 5.28
CA GLN A 67 0.37 -0.59 5.80
C GLN A 67 0.01 0.39 4.70
N ILE A 68 -1.00 1.21 4.96
CA ILE A 68 -1.48 2.21 4.03
C ILE A 68 -1.23 3.63 4.53
N LYS A 69 -1.15 4.57 3.60
CA LYS A 69 -1.24 6.00 3.84
C LYS A 69 -2.54 6.51 3.24
N ASP A 70 -3.35 7.16 4.05
CA ASP A 70 -4.61 7.78 3.60
C ASP A 70 -4.39 9.17 3.00
N SER A 71 -5.47 9.73 2.45
CA SER A 71 -5.50 11.09 1.88
C SER A 71 -5.12 12.20 2.87
N SER A 72 -5.30 11.95 4.17
CA SER A 72 -4.91 12.87 5.25
C SER A 72 -3.43 12.73 5.64
N GLY A 73 -2.70 11.81 5.00
CA GLY A 73 -1.30 11.53 5.27
C GLY A 73 -1.06 10.66 6.50
N ARG A 74 -2.10 10.10 7.11
CA ARG A 74 -2.00 9.20 8.26
C ARG A 74 -1.66 7.79 7.77
N THR A 75 -0.77 7.14 8.52
CA THR A 75 -0.34 5.77 8.26
C THR A 75 -1.01 4.80 9.23
N ALA A 76 -1.60 3.72 8.71
CA ALA A 76 -2.25 2.69 9.52
C ALA A 76 -2.21 1.32 8.82
N TRP A 77 -2.50 0.26 9.58
CA TRP A 77 -2.53 -1.11 9.07
C TRP A 77 -3.96 -1.58 8.82
N ILE A 78 -4.21 -2.13 7.64
CA ILE A 78 -5.52 -2.61 7.19
C ILE A 78 -5.38 -4.08 6.74
N PRO A 79 -6.37 -4.95 6.97
CA PRO A 79 -6.31 -6.31 6.42
C PRO A 79 -6.27 -6.27 4.89
N LEU A 80 -5.40 -7.07 4.27
CA LEU A 80 -5.22 -7.07 2.81
C LEU A 80 -6.50 -7.45 2.05
N LYS A 81 -7.36 -8.29 2.65
CA LYS A 81 -8.67 -8.66 2.09
C LYS A 81 -9.61 -7.46 1.88
N GLU A 82 -9.36 -6.36 2.57
CA GLU A 82 -10.13 -5.12 2.46
C GLU A 82 -9.52 -4.14 1.44
N LEU A 83 -8.36 -4.48 0.85
CA LEU A 83 -7.70 -3.68 -0.17
C LEU A 83 -7.87 -4.32 -1.55
N ASN A 84 -8.44 -3.56 -2.47
CA ASN A 84 -8.60 -3.94 -3.86
C ASN A 84 -7.61 -3.16 -4.75
N THR A 85 -7.10 -3.81 -5.78
CA THR A 85 -6.31 -3.15 -6.85
C THR A 85 -7.19 -2.46 -7.87
N THR A 86 -8.47 -2.77 -7.91
CA THR A 86 -9.47 -2.12 -8.77
C THR A 86 -10.49 -1.37 -7.93
N PRO A 87 -10.93 -0.17 -8.36
CA PRO A 87 -12.04 0.52 -7.73
C PRO A 87 -13.29 -0.36 -7.77
N SER A 88 -14.13 -0.16 -6.77
CA SER A 88 -15.18 -1.10 -6.41
C SER A 88 -16.35 -1.16 -7.41
N LEU A 89 -17.08 -2.29 -7.37
CA LEU A 89 -18.12 -2.62 -8.35
C LEU A 89 -19.29 -1.64 -8.36
N ARG A 90 -19.54 -0.89 -7.27
CA ARG A 90 -20.59 0.15 -7.24
C ARG A 90 -20.35 1.29 -8.25
N THR A 91 -19.08 1.54 -8.62
CA THR A 91 -18.74 2.48 -9.70
C THR A 91 -18.97 1.88 -11.08
N ARG A 92 -18.99 0.54 -11.22
CA ARG A 92 -19.17 -0.18 -12.50
C ARG A 92 -20.61 -0.54 -12.83
N VAL A 93 -21.58 -0.26 -11.95
CA VAL A 93 -23.00 -0.51 -12.22
C VAL A 93 -23.48 0.20 -13.50
N PRO A 94 -23.10 1.46 -13.81
CA PRO A 94 -23.48 2.09 -15.07
C PRO A 94 -22.83 1.45 -16.30
N ASP A 95 -21.58 0.95 -16.18
CA ASP A 95 -20.83 0.39 -17.30
C ASP A 95 -21.28 -1.04 -17.65
N LEU A 96 -21.65 -1.84 -16.65
CA LEU A 96 -22.20 -3.19 -16.84
C LEU A 96 -23.60 -3.15 -17.46
N GLU A 97 -24.43 -2.16 -17.09
CA GLU A 97 -25.76 -1.95 -17.68
C GLU A 97 -25.71 -1.60 -19.19
N ASN A 98 -24.67 -0.88 -19.64
CA ASN A 98 -24.49 -0.56 -21.05
C ASN A 98 -24.04 -1.77 -21.89
N GLN A 99 -23.28 -2.71 -21.32
CA GLN A 99 -22.89 -3.94 -22.03
C GLN A 99 -24.05 -4.92 -22.24
N VAL A 100 -25.02 -4.98 -21.32
CA VAL A 100 -26.20 -5.85 -21.49
C VAL A 100 -27.12 -5.32 -22.59
N LYS A 101 -27.27 -4.00 -22.75
CA LYS A 101 -28.13 -3.39 -23.79
C LYS A 101 -27.61 -3.57 -25.22
N THR A 102 -26.31 -3.77 -25.41
CA THR A 102 -25.73 -4.01 -26.75
C THR A 102 -25.89 -5.46 -27.22
N PHE A 103 -26.13 -6.41 -26.30
CA PHE A 103 -26.31 -7.81 -26.67
C PHE A 103 -27.77 -8.16 -27.09
N ASP A 104 -28.72 -7.27 -26.80
CA ASP A 104 -30.15 -7.39 -27.14
C ASP A 104 -30.53 -6.70 -28.48
N ARG A 105 -29.59 -6.53 -29.42
CA ARG A 105 -29.87 -5.91 -30.74
C ARG A 105 -29.55 -6.81 -31.92
#